data_AF-A0A5C6UGN5-F1
#
_entry.id   AF-A0A5C6UGN5-F1
#
_cell.length_a   1.000
_cell.length_b   1.000
_cell.length_c   1.000
_cell.angle_alpha   90.00
_cell.angle_beta   90.00
_cell.angle_gamma   90.00
#
_symmetry.space_group_name_H-M   'P 1'
#
loop_
_entity.id
_entity.type
_entity.pdbx_description
1 polymer ?
#
loop_
_entity_poly.entity_id
_entity_poly.type
_entity_poly.pdbx_seq_one_letter_code
_entity_poly.pdbx_strand_id
1 'polypeptide(L)'
;MLTVLLMVTAPIEVRRDGPPLSLERARQMSAAQLGDTVLAPGHPAIVEASVGPEGMGPLPFPGTPVASEIRLYTAAQLMAGSGFCRKNKVTVTLRPVLPQGGQLPPAPAETASSTALYRWAERTNRAIKCEAGHHEFFQLDPTLADRSFAVIRLLDRSRRGADRRPQVTIDDQAARSMRDYVNKLPSEARGLPKEAITPIVNGRVALQKFPISSITMIRPYAKAWDENLLTVADLHDATGRALEAVTIFAGGEWLAGIVLDGDRITTIRFIKAIPPPF
;
A
#
# COMPACT_ATOMS: atom_id res chain seq x y z
N MET A 1 -1.63 -36.76 -7.30
CA MET A 1 -0.68 -35.92 -8.04
C MET A 1 -1.18 -34.49 -7.96
N LEU A 2 -0.50 -33.66 -7.16
CA LEU A 2 -0.84 -32.24 -6.97
C LEU A 2 -0.09 -31.45 -8.03
N THR A 3 -0.76 -31.06 -9.11
CA THR A 3 -0.19 -30.18 -10.13
C THR A 3 -0.09 -28.78 -9.53
N VAL A 4 1.05 -28.45 -8.93
CA VAL A 4 1.41 -27.07 -8.62
C VAL A 4 1.64 -26.38 -9.95
N LEU A 5 0.63 -25.67 -10.46
CA LEU A 5 0.82 -24.70 -11.54
C LEU A 5 1.67 -23.57 -10.94
N LEU A 6 2.99 -23.70 -11.07
CA LEU A 6 3.89 -22.56 -11.00
C LEU A 6 3.43 -21.61 -12.12
N MET A 7 2.63 -20.61 -11.78
CA MET A 7 2.45 -19.43 -12.64
C MET A 7 3.81 -18.73 -12.69
N VAL A 8 4.67 -19.21 -13.58
CA VAL A 8 5.83 -18.47 -14.06
C VAL A 8 5.23 -17.25 -14.74
N THR A 9 5.19 -16.12 -14.03
CA THR A 9 4.89 -14.85 -14.67
C THR A 9 6.00 -14.61 -15.67
N ALA A 10 5.68 -14.71 -16.96
CA ALA A 10 6.61 -14.37 -18.02
C ALA A 10 7.24 -13.00 -17.72
N PRO A 11 8.56 -12.84 -17.90
CA PRO A 11 9.21 -11.57 -17.67
C PRO A 11 8.56 -10.51 -18.55
N ILE A 12 8.14 -9.41 -17.92
CA ILE A 12 7.58 -8.26 -18.66
C ILE A 12 8.77 -7.48 -19.20
N GLU A 13 8.93 -7.48 -20.52
CA GLU A 13 10.02 -6.81 -21.22
C GLU A 13 9.55 -5.53 -21.90
N VAL A 14 10.49 -4.61 -22.16
CA VAL A 14 10.23 -3.44 -23.00
C VAL A 14 10.15 -3.82 -24.47
N ARG A 15 9.34 -3.07 -25.21
CA ARG A 15 9.26 -3.19 -26.66
C ARG A 15 10.52 -2.61 -27.32
N ARG A 16 11.34 -3.46 -27.96
CA ARG A 16 12.61 -3.04 -28.58
C ARG A 16 12.43 -2.13 -29.80
N ASP A 17 11.32 -2.27 -30.52
CA ASP A 17 10.95 -1.50 -31.72
C ASP A 17 9.91 -0.40 -31.41
N GLY A 18 9.68 -0.08 -30.13
CA GLY A 18 8.69 0.90 -29.71
C GLY A 18 9.08 2.32 -30.14
N PRO A 19 8.10 3.19 -30.49
CA PRO A 19 8.39 4.58 -30.84
C PRO A 19 8.92 5.34 -29.61
N PRO A 20 9.81 6.34 -29.80
CA PRO A 20 10.17 7.27 -28.73
C PRO A 20 8.94 7.98 -28.18
N LEU A 21 8.88 8.16 -26.87
CA LEU A 21 7.72 8.67 -26.16
C LEU A 21 8.10 9.87 -25.28
N SER A 22 7.32 10.95 -25.34
CA SER A 22 7.40 12.05 -24.36
C SER A 22 6.44 11.79 -23.20
N LEU A 23 6.75 12.35 -22.02
CA LEU A 23 5.87 12.26 -20.85
C LEU A 23 4.50 12.90 -21.10
N GLU A 24 4.46 14.01 -21.83
CA GLU A 24 3.20 14.66 -22.20
C GLU A 24 2.33 13.75 -23.07
N ARG A 25 2.94 13.06 -24.05
CA ARG A 25 2.22 12.12 -24.89
C ARG A 25 1.75 10.92 -24.09
N ALA A 26 2.60 10.37 -23.22
CA ALA A 26 2.26 9.25 -22.35
C ALA A 26 1.05 9.56 -21.44
N ARG A 27 0.94 10.79 -20.90
CA ARG A 27 -0.20 11.23 -20.09
C ARG A 27 -1.53 11.29 -20.84
N GLN A 28 -1.48 11.46 -22.15
CA GLN A 28 -2.69 11.55 -23.00
C GLN A 28 -3.16 10.18 -23.49
N MET A 29 -2.38 9.12 -23.27
CA MET A 29 -2.71 7.77 -23.72
C MET A 29 -3.56 7.06 -22.66
N SER A 30 -4.47 6.19 -23.11
CA SER A 30 -5.10 5.24 -22.19
C SER A 30 -4.05 4.25 -21.66
N ALA A 31 -4.33 3.67 -20.49
CA ALA A 31 -3.43 2.70 -19.86
C ALA A 31 -3.11 1.50 -20.78
N ALA A 32 -4.12 0.99 -21.50
CA ALA A 32 -3.94 -0.09 -22.48
C ALA A 32 -3.01 0.32 -23.64
N GLN A 33 -3.28 1.47 -24.27
CA GLN A 33 -2.44 1.98 -25.37
C GLN A 33 -1.00 2.22 -24.92
N LEU A 34 -0.82 2.72 -23.70
CA LEU A 34 0.51 2.97 -23.15
C LEU A 34 1.27 1.65 -22.93
N GLY A 35 0.60 0.63 -22.39
CA GLY A 35 1.11 -0.74 -22.31
C GLY A 35 1.58 -1.27 -23.66
N ASP A 36 0.71 -1.26 -24.67
CA ASP A 36 0.99 -1.78 -26.02
C ASP A 36 2.15 -1.04 -26.73
N THR A 37 2.40 0.21 -26.34
CA THR A 37 3.46 1.05 -26.91
C THR A 37 4.82 0.73 -26.31
N VAL A 38 4.89 0.51 -25.00
CA VAL A 38 6.16 0.43 -24.26
C VAL A 38 6.56 -0.98 -23.85
N LEU A 39 5.61 -1.93 -23.79
CA LEU A 39 5.86 -3.31 -23.39
C LEU A 39 5.87 -4.25 -24.61
N ALA A 40 6.66 -5.31 -24.52
CA ALA A 40 6.71 -6.35 -25.55
C ALA A 40 5.34 -7.05 -25.72
N PRO A 41 5.00 -7.53 -26.94
CA PRO A 41 3.73 -8.22 -27.19
C PRO A 41 3.49 -9.40 -26.23
N GLY A 42 2.23 -9.62 -25.85
CA GLY A 42 1.84 -10.69 -24.92
C GLY A 42 1.90 -10.30 -23.44
N HIS A 43 2.13 -9.03 -23.12
CA HIS A 43 1.98 -8.54 -21.75
C HIS A 43 0.53 -8.67 -21.24
N PRO A 44 0.30 -8.82 -19.93
CA PRO A 44 -1.05 -8.80 -19.35
C PRO A 44 -1.77 -7.47 -19.64
N ALA A 45 -3.11 -7.49 -19.60
CA ALA A 45 -3.92 -6.30 -19.79
C ALA A 45 -3.57 -5.22 -18.74
N ILE A 46 -3.22 -4.03 -19.23
CA ILE A 46 -2.93 -2.85 -18.41
C ILE A 46 -4.22 -2.03 -18.26
N VAL A 47 -4.62 -1.78 -17.02
CA VAL A 47 -5.90 -1.12 -16.68
C VAL A 47 -5.71 0.25 -16.02
N GLU A 48 -4.53 0.53 -15.51
CA GLU A 48 -4.18 1.77 -14.83
C GLU A 48 -2.73 2.15 -15.17
N ALA A 49 -2.45 3.44 -15.26
CA ALA A 49 -1.12 3.98 -15.52
C ALA A 49 -0.89 5.29 -14.77
N SER A 50 0.36 5.54 -14.37
CA SER A 50 0.83 6.80 -13.78
C SER A 50 2.12 7.22 -14.48
N VAL A 51 2.23 8.52 -14.81
CA VAL A 51 3.29 9.07 -15.66
C VAL A 51 3.97 10.26 -14.98
N GLY A 52 5.26 10.10 -14.65
CA GLY A 52 6.07 11.10 -13.97
C GLY A 52 6.59 10.63 -12.60
N PRO A 53 7.37 11.47 -11.90
CA PRO A 53 7.94 11.13 -10.60
C PRO A 53 6.84 10.90 -9.55
N GLU A 54 7.09 9.98 -8.61
CA GLU A 54 6.31 9.90 -7.37
C GLU A 54 6.79 11.04 -6.45
N GLY A 55 5.95 12.04 -6.19
CA GLY A 55 6.25 13.16 -5.30
C GLY A 55 7.19 14.23 -5.87
N MET A 56 7.67 15.12 -5.00
CA MET A 56 8.66 16.15 -5.34
C MET A 56 10.07 15.58 -5.22
N GLY A 57 10.69 15.22 -6.35
CA GLY A 57 12.12 14.93 -6.40
C GLY A 57 12.95 16.22 -6.39
N PRO A 58 14.22 16.17 -5.94
CA PRO A 58 15.12 17.29 -6.13
C PRO A 58 15.21 17.62 -7.63
N LEU A 59 15.23 18.92 -7.96
CA LEU A 59 15.38 19.35 -9.35
C LEU A 59 16.70 18.77 -9.91
N PRO A 60 16.68 18.22 -11.14
CA PRO A 60 17.89 17.70 -11.75
C PRO A 60 18.94 18.81 -11.90
N PHE A 61 20.21 18.46 -11.68
CA PHE A 61 21.31 19.40 -11.89
C PHE A 61 21.35 19.88 -13.35
N PRO A 62 21.70 21.15 -13.61
CA PRO A 62 21.87 21.63 -14.97
C PRO A 62 22.88 20.75 -15.74
N GLY A 63 22.51 20.34 -16.96
CA GLY A 63 23.37 19.56 -17.85
C GLY A 63 23.42 18.06 -17.59
N THR A 64 22.61 17.51 -16.66
CA THR A 64 22.52 16.06 -16.47
C THR A 64 21.36 15.45 -17.26
N PRO A 65 21.55 14.27 -17.89
CA PRO A 65 20.45 13.52 -18.47
C PRO A 65 19.43 13.13 -17.41
N VAL A 66 18.15 13.29 -17.73
CA VAL A 66 17.03 12.98 -16.83
C VAL A 66 16.36 11.70 -17.30
N ALA A 67 16.30 10.71 -16.41
CA ALA A 67 15.50 9.51 -16.62
C ALA A 67 14.02 9.80 -16.31
N SER A 68 13.13 9.17 -17.07
CA SER A 68 11.69 9.31 -16.92
C SER A 68 11.05 7.96 -16.68
N GLU A 69 10.06 7.91 -15.79
CA GLU A 69 9.38 6.66 -15.43
C GLU A 69 7.90 6.68 -15.80
N ILE A 70 7.43 5.51 -16.23
CA ILE A 70 6.02 5.20 -16.48
C ILE A 70 5.68 3.98 -15.63
N ARG A 71 4.65 4.09 -14.80
CA ARG A 71 4.15 2.98 -13.95
C ARG A 71 2.86 2.46 -14.57
N LEU A 72 2.85 1.18 -14.91
CA LEU A 72 1.69 0.49 -15.49
C LEU A 72 1.19 -0.56 -14.51
N TYR A 73 -0.12 -0.73 -14.41
CA TYR A 73 -0.73 -1.66 -13.47
C TYR A 73 -1.63 -2.63 -14.21
N THR A 74 -1.43 -3.92 -13.95
CA THR A 74 -2.32 -4.97 -14.44
C THR A 74 -3.64 -4.97 -13.67
N ALA A 75 -4.67 -5.59 -14.23
CA ALA A 75 -5.88 -5.90 -13.46
C ALA A 75 -5.54 -6.78 -12.24
N ALA A 76 -6.14 -6.47 -11.10
CA ALA A 76 -6.01 -7.28 -9.90
C ALA A 76 -6.80 -8.58 -10.02
N GLN A 77 -6.17 -9.68 -9.59
CA GLN A 77 -6.75 -11.01 -9.62
C GLN A 77 -6.81 -11.59 -8.22
N LEU A 78 -7.90 -12.31 -7.92
CA LEU A 78 -8.01 -13.06 -6.67
C LEU A 78 -7.03 -14.23 -6.72
N MET A 79 -6.12 -14.29 -5.76
CA MET A 79 -5.23 -15.42 -5.59
C MET A 79 -6.02 -16.59 -4.97
N ALA A 80 -6.04 -17.72 -5.68
CA ALA A 80 -6.76 -18.91 -5.26
C ALA A 80 -6.38 -19.33 -3.82
N GLY A 81 -7.38 -19.57 -2.98
CA GLY A 81 -7.21 -20.07 -1.61
C GLY A 81 -6.53 -19.12 -0.61
N SER A 82 -6.07 -17.93 -1.03
CA SER A 82 -5.25 -17.08 -0.15
C SER A 82 -6.04 -16.00 0.58
N GLY A 83 -7.17 -15.55 0.01
CA GLY A 83 -7.92 -14.39 0.48
C GLY A 83 -7.37 -13.03 0.03
N PHE A 84 -6.32 -13.03 -0.80
CA PHE A 84 -5.65 -11.83 -1.30
C PHE A 84 -5.93 -11.59 -2.77
N CYS A 85 -5.95 -10.33 -3.14
CA CYS A 85 -5.86 -9.88 -4.52
C CYS A 85 -4.41 -9.52 -4.82
N ARG A 86 -3.95 -9.85 -6.04
CA ARG A 86 -2.63 -9.51 -6.55
C ARG A 86 -2.78 -8.71 -7.83
N LYS A 87 -2.01 -7.63 -7.97
CA LYS A 87 -1.73 -6.99 -9.26
C LYS A 87 -0.23 -6.80 -9.44
N ASN A 88 0.24 -6.60 -10.66
CA ASN A 88 1.63 -6.26 -10.92
C ASN A 88 1.74 -4.77 -11.27
N LYS A 89 2.69 -4.08 -10.63
CA LYS A 89 3.19 -2.77 -11.05
C LYS A 89 4.39 -3.00 -11.95
N VAL A 90 4.33 -2.49 -13.17
CA VAL A 90 5.43 -2.50 -14.12
C VAL A 90 5.99 -1.08 -14.19
N THR A 91 7.22 -0.89 -13.72
CA THR A 91 7.93 0.38 -13.87
C THR A 91 8.78 0.30 -15.13
N VAL A 92 8.44 1.14 -16.11
CA VAL A 92 9.18 1.30 -17.36
C VAL A 92 10.00 2.58 -17.27
N THR A 93 11.32 2.45 -17.43
CA THR A 93 12.24 3.57 -17.48
C THR A 93 12.52 3.91 -18.93
N LEU A 94 12.31 5.18 -19.31
CA LEU A 94 12.71 5.71 -20.61
C LEU A 94 14.20 6.06 -20.59
N ARG A 95 14.86 5.90 -21.73
CA ARG A 95 16.28 6.25 -21.89
C ARG A 95 16.53 7.69 -21.40
N PRO A 96 17.57 7.94 -20.58
CA PRO A 96 17.88 9.29 -20.10
C PRO A 96 18.14 10.26 -21.26
N VAL A 97 17.57 11.46 -21.18
CA VAL A 97 17.75 12.51 -22.19
C VAL A 97 18.12 13.84 -21.55
N LEU A 98 18.89 14.65 -22.27
CA LEU A 98 19.20 16.01 -21.86
C LEU A 98 17.97 16.91 -22.06
N PRO A 99 17.58 17.71 -21.04
CA PRO A 99 16.54 18.72 -21.22
C PRO A 99 16.92 19.74 -22.32
N GLN A 100 15.99 20.04 -23.20
CA GLN A 100 16.12 21.05 -24.26
C GLN A 100 15.02 22.09 -24.10
N GLY A 101 15.39 23.36 -23.92
CA GLY A 101 14.40 24.43 -23.74
C GLY A 101 13.46 24.24 -22.53
N GLY A 102 13.93 23.55 -21.47
CA GLY A 102 13.12 23.25 -20.29
C GLY A 102 12.18 22.05 -20.42
N GLN A 103 12.20 21.35 -21.56
CA GLN A 103 11.40 20.14 -21.80
C GLN A 103 12.29 18.91 -22.00
N LEU A 104 11.75 17.73 -21.68
CA LEU A 104 12.41 16.46 -21.96
C LEU A 104 11.99 15.98 -23.35
N PRO A 105 12.92 15.78 -24.30
CA PRO A 105 12.58 15.26 -25.61
C PRO A 105 12.06 13.80 -25.52
N PRO A 106 11.32 13.31 -26.54
CA PRO A 106 10.86 11.93 -26.57
C PRO A 106 12.01 10.92 -26.49
N ALA A 107 11.85 9.86 -25.71
CA ALA A 107 12.85 8.82 -25.51
C ALA A 107 12.25 7.41 -25.64
N PRO A 108 12.98 6.42 -26.17
CA PRO A 108 12.52 5.04 -26.20
C PRO A 108 12.49 4.45 -24.78
N ALA A 109 11.61 3.46 -24.56
CA ALA A 109 11.66 2.62 -23.37
C ALA A 109 12.97 1.82 -23.35
N GLU A 110 13.62 1.75 -22.19
CA GLU A 110 14.94 1.12 -22.04
C GLU A 110 14.88 -0.12 -21.15
N THR A 111 14.23 -0.01 -20.00
CA THR A 111 14.09 -1.13 -19.05
C THR A 111 12.66 -1.20 -18.53
N ALA A 112 12.25 -2.42 -18.15
CA ALA A 112 11.02 -2.68 -17.43
C ALA A 112 11.35 -3.54 -16.21
N SER A 113 10.75 -3.19 -15.08
CA SER A 113 10.78 -4.01 -13.86
C SER A 113 9.35 -4.27 -13.41
N SER A 114 9.08 -5.45 -12.86
CA SER A 114 7.75 -5.84 -12.41
C SER A 114 7.77 -6.19 -10.94
N THR A 115 6.87 -5.57 -10.18
CA THR A 115 6.69 -5.78 -8.75
C THR A 115 5.27 -6.26 -8.48
N ALA A 116 5.14 -7.39 -7.78
CA ALA A 116 3.84 -7.86 -7.31
C ALA A 116 3.36 -7.02 -6.12
N LEU A 117 2.14 -6.52 -6.22
CA LEU A 117 1.45 -5.79 -5.16
C LEU A 117 0.24 -6.61 -4.70
N TYR A 118 -0.07 -6.53 -3.41
CA TYR A 118 -1.06 -7.36 -2.76
C TYR A 118 -2.07 -6.52 -1.98
N ARG A 119 -3.26 -7.08 -1.80
CA ARG A 119 -4.32 -6.47 -1.00
C ARG A 119 -5.20 -7.54 -0.39
N TRP A 120 -5.72 -7.30 0.81
CA TRP A 120 -6.76 -8.17 1.34
C TRP A 120 -8.05 -8.01 0.52
N ALA A 121 -8.65 -9.13 0.10
CA ALA A 121 -9.82 -9.07 -0.75
C ALA A 121 -11.03 -8.58 0.04
N GLU A 122 -11.72 -7.55 -0.49
CA GLU A 122 -12.92 -7.03 0.15
C GLU A 122 -14.07 -8.01 -0.05
N ARG A 123 -14.66 -8.45 1.06
CA ARG A 123 -15.82 -9.33 1.05
C ARG A 123 -17.07 -8.50 1.27
N THR A 124 -17.89 -8.40 0.25
CA THR A 124 -19.26 -7.90 0.38
C THR A 124 -20.22 -9.09 0.39
N ASN A 125 -21.48 -8.88 0.82
CA ASN A 125 -22.51 -9.92 0.80
C ASN A 125 -22.79 -10.50 -0.61
N ARG A 126 -22.32 -9.84 -1.68
CA ARG A 126 -22.63 -10.19 -3.07
C ARG A 126 -21.41 -10.59 -3.91
N ALA A 127 -20.20 -10.19 -3.51
CA ALA A 127 -18.98 -10.46 -4.28
C ALA A 127 -17.70 -10.25 -3.46
N ILE A 128 -16.63 -10.93 -3.89
CA ILE A 128 -15.26 -10.58 -3.54
C ILE A 128 -14.76 -9.50 -4.51
N LYS A 129 -14.30 -8.37 -4.01
CA LYS A 129 -13.79 -7.25 -4.83
C LYS A 129 -12.27 -7.13 -4.71
N CYS A 130 -11.61 -7.20 -5.86
CA CYS A 130 -10.17 -6.97 -6.00
C CYS A 130 -9.80 -5.60 -6.52
N GLU A 131 -10.75 -4.87 -7.10
CA GLU A 131 -10.59 -3.48 -7.54
C GLU A 131 -11.63 -2.65 -6.79
N ALA A 132 -11.15 -1.60 -6.11
CA ALA A 132 -11.99 -0.64 -5.38
C ALA A 132 -11.27 0.71 -5.43
N GLY A 133 -12.01 1.78 -5.70
CA GLY A 133 -11.46 3.13 -5.75
C GLY A 133 -10.92 3.53 -4.37
N HIS A 134 -9.69 4.02 -4.33
CA HIS A 134 -8.99 4.60 -3.17
C HIS A 134 -8.33 3.63 -2.17
N HIS A 135 -7.99 2.39 -2.55
CA HIS A 135 -7.32 1.45 -1.64
C HIS A 135 -6.02 0.91 -2.23
N GLU A 136 -4.90 1.36 -1.65
CA GLU A 136 -3.53 1.02 -2.05
C GLU A 136 -3.26 -0.49 -1.91
N PHE A 137 -2.45 -1.02 -2.82
CA PHE A 137 -1.86 -2.35 -2.69
C PHE A 137 -0.47 -2.20 -2.07
N PHE A 138 -0.08 -3.12 -1.18
CA PHE A 138 1.25 -3.13 -0.59
C PHE A 138 2.19 -4.08 -1.33
N GLN A 139 3.47 -3.75 -1.33
CA GLN A 139 4.53 -4.69 -1.70
C GLN A 139 4.92 -5.52 -0.47
N LEU A 140 5.27 -6.79 -0.67
CA LEU A 140 5.81 -7.61 0.42
C LEU A 140 7.18 -7.09 0.86
N ASP A 141 7.34 -6.91 2.17
CA ASP A 141 8.66 -6.69 2.77
C ASP A 141 9.51 -7.96 2.56
N PRO A 142 10.74 -7.88 2.01
CA PRO A 142 11.58 -9.05 1.74
C PRO A 142 11.91 -9.86 2.99
N THR A 143 11.94 -9.22 4.16
CA THR A 143 12.28 -9.82 5.46
C THR A 143 11.10 -10.59 6.04
N LEU A 144 9.87 -10.10 5.84
CA LEU A 144 8.66 -10.75 6.36
C LEU A 144 7.98 -11.69 5.37
N ALA A 145 8.05 -11.39 4.07
CA ALA A 145 7.45 -12.15 2.97
C ALA A 145 6.14 -12.88 3.36
N ASP A 146 6.12 -14.21 3.34
CA ASP A 146 4.94 -15.05 3.62
C ASP A 146 4.26 -14.75 4.96
N ARG A 147 5.02 -14.24 5.95
CA ARG A 147 4.49 -13.86 7.26
C ARG A 147 3.50 -12.71 7.17
N SER A 148 3.67 -11.76 6.24
CA SER A 148 2.72 -10.66 6.04
C SER A 148 1.30 -11.16 5.74
N PHE A 149 1.16 -12.21 4.91
CA PHE A 149 -0.14 -12.81 4.63
C PHE A 149 -0.75 -13.50 5.85
N ALA A 150 0.08 -14.19 6.65
CA ALA A 150 -0.38 -14.84 7.87
C ALA A 150 -0.89 -13.83 8.91
N VAL A 151 -0.17 -12.72 9.10
CA VAL A 151 -0.56 -11.64 10.01
C VAL A 151 -1.90 -11.02 9.61
N ILE A 152 -2.10 -10.71 8.33
CA ILE A 152 -3.37 -10.14 7.85
C ILE A 152 -4.53 -11.13 8.08
N ARG A 153 -4.32 -12.43 7.85
CA ARG A 153 -5.33 -13.46 8.14
C ARG A 153 -5.64 -13.55 9.63
N LEU A 154 -4.63 -13.48 10.49
CA LEU A 154 -4.81 -13.44 11.94
C LEU A 154 -5.61 -12.20 12.37
N LEU A 155 -5.33 -11.05 11.78
CA LEU A 155 -6.05 -9.81 12.05
C LEU A 155 -7.52 -9.89 11.61
N ASP A 156 -7.80 -10.41 10.41
CA ASP A 156 -9.19 -10.62 9.95
C ASP A 156 -9.94 -11.65 10.80
N ARG A 157 -9.28 -12.73 11.25
CA ARG A 157 -9.86 -13.68 12.22
C ARG A 157 -10.19 -13.02 13.56
N SER A 158 -9.27 -12.20 14.07
CA SER A 158 -9.45 -11.44 15.31
C SER A 158 -10.62 -10.46 15.19
N ARG A 159 -10.77 -9.80 14.04
CA ARG A 159 -11.92 -8.95 13.72
C ARG A 159 -13.24 -9.73 13.73
N ARG A 160 -13.26 -10.97 13.24
CA ARG A 160 -14.47 -11.82 13.26
C ARG A 160 -14.78 -12.46 14.61
N GLY A 161 -13.88 -12.32 15.60
CA GLY A 161 -14.05 -12.90 16.94
C GLY A 161 -13.91 -14.42 16.98
N ALA A 162 -13.18 -15.02 16.04
CA ALA A 162 -13.02 -16.48 15.94
C ALA A 162 -12.02 -17.06 16.96
N ASP A 163 -11.13 -16.23 17.53
CA ASP A 163 -10.04 -16.64 18.42
C ASP A 163 -10.15 -16.01 19.82
N ARG A 164 -9.30 -16.46 20.76
CA ARG A 164 -9.12 -15.79 22.07
C ARG A 164 -8.79 -14.32 21.82
N ARG A 165 -9.57 -13.42 22.43
CA ARG A 165 -9.53 -11.99 22.09
C ARG A 165 -8.19 -11.37 22.49
N PRO A 166 -7.48 -10.70 21.56
CA PRO A 166 -6.28 -9.93 21.90
C PRO A 166 -6.62 -8.75 22.79
N GLN A 167 -5.63 -8.24 23.51
CA GLN A 167 -5.71 -6.93 24.14
C GLN A 167 -5.65 -5.86 23.04
N VAL A 168 -6.68 -5.03 22.92
CA VAL A 168 -6.75 -4.01 21.87
C VAL A 168 -6.91 -2.63 22.48
N THR A 169 -6.04 -1.70 22.11
CA THR A 169 -6.18 -0.27 22.44
C THR A 169 -6.07 0.59 21.19
N ILE A 170 -6.53 1.83 21.29
CA ILE A 170 -6.54 2.80 20.21
C ILE A 170 -6.19 4.17 20.77
N ASP A 171 -5.33 4.87 20.06
CA ASP A 171 -5.09 6.30 20.21
C ASP A 171 -5.58 7.07 18.97
N ASP A 172 -6.79 7.63 19.05
CA ASP A 172 -7.40 8.38 17.95
C ASP A 172 -7.04 9.88 18.01
N GLN A 173 -5.83 10.19 17.52
CA GLN A 173 -5.29 11.54 17.44
C GLN A 173 -6.04 12.38 16.40
N ALA A 174 -6.38 11.79 15.25
CA ALA A 174 -7.07 12.47 14.15
C ALA A 174 -8.40 13.10 14.61
N ALA A 175 -9.25 12.34 15.30
CA ALA A 175 -10.52 12.86 15.78
C ALA A 175 -10.38 13.94 16.87
N ARG A 176 -9.34 13.83 17.72
CA ARG A 176 -9.05 14.87 18.72
C ARG A 176 -8.59 16.17 18.07
N SER A 177 -7.64 16.09 17.14
CA SER A 177 -7.17 17.25 16.39
C SER A 177 -8.29 17.91 15.57
N MET A 178 -9.16 17.11 14.94
CA MET A 178 -10.30 17.64 14.19
C MET A 178 -11.32 18.33 15.11
N ARG A 179 -11.60 17.75 16.28
CA ARG A 179 -12.46 18.39 17.30
C ARG A 179 -11.89 19.73 17.74
N ASP A 180 -10.58 19.79 18.01
CA ASP A 180 -9.92 21.03 18.40
C ASP A 180 -9.97 22.08 17.28
N TYR A 181 -9.83 21.67 16.02
CA TYR A 181 -10.04 22.53 14.86
C TYR A 181 -11.47 23.09 14.80
N VAL A 182 -12.49 22.24 14.93
CA VAL A 182 -13.91 22.68 14.94
C VAL A 182 -14.19 23.68 16.06
N ASN A 183 -13.62 23.48 17.24
CA ASN A 183 -13.77 24.40 18.37
C ASN A 183 -13.13 25.76 18.11
N LYS A 184 -12.00 25.81 17.38
CA LYS A 184 -11.27 27.04 17.07
C LYS A 184 -11.87 27.79 15.87
N LEU A 185 -12.37 27.06 14.87
CA LEU A 185 -12.81 27.61 13.57
C LEU A 185 -14.21 27.07 13.17
N PRO A 186 -15.27 27.35 13.95
CA PRO A 186 -16.59 26.75 13.75
C PRO A 186 -17.27 27.15 12.43
N SER A 187 -16.92 28.32 11.87
CA SER A 187 -17.45 28.77 10.57
C SER A 187 -16.90 27.96 9.39
N GLU A 188 -15.65 27.50 9.48
CA GLU A 188 -14.97 26.70 8.44
C GLU A 188 -15.33 25.22 8.55
N ALA A 189 -15.66 24.75 9.75
CA ALA A 189 -16.03 23.37 10.04
C ALA A 189 -17.47 22.99 9.66
N ARG A 190 -18.24 23.89 9.03
CA ARG A 190 -19.65 23.63 8.67
C ARG A 190 -19.75 22.47 7.69
N GLY A 191 -20.51 21.45 8.07
CA GLY A 191 -20.74 20.26 7.24
C GLY A 191 -19.77 19.09 7.52
N LEU A 192 -18.85 19.22 8.47
CA LEU A 192 -18.03 18.09 8.89
C LEU A 192 -18.90 16.99 9.55
N PRO A 193 -18.71 15.71 9.16
CA PRO A 193 -19.46 14.61 9.74
C PRO A 193 -19.06 14.40 11.20
N LYS A 194 -20.03 14.02 12.05
CA LYS A 194 -19.82 13.82 13.49
C LYS A 194 -18.75 12.74 13.77
N GLU A 195 -18.64 11.76 12.88
CA GLU A 195 -17.68 10.68 12.93
C GLU A 195 -16.23 11.18 12.81
N ALA A 196 -16.00 12.33 12.16
CA ALA A 196 -14.67 12.92 12.03
C ALA A 196 -14.17 13.58 13.34
N ILE A 197 -15.07 13.95 14.26
CA ILE A 197 -14.74 14.65 15.52
C ILE A 197 -14.98 13.81 16.78
N THR A 198 -15.42 12.56 16.62
CA THR A 198 -15.72 11.64 17.72
C THR A 198 -14.63 10.56 17.81
N PRO A 199 -13.70 10.67 18.78
CA PRO A 199 -12.63 9.70 18.96
C PRO A 199 -13.15 8.30 19.23
N ILE A 200 -12.52 7.33 18.59
CA ILE A 200 -12.71 5.92 18.90
C ILE A 200 -11.96 5.62 20.20
N VAL A 201 -12.69 5.27 21.25
CA VAL A 201 -12.12 4.93 22.57
C VAL A 201 -12.14 3.42 22.86
N ASN A 202 -12.84 2.64 22.03
CA ASN A 202 -13.01 1.21 22.23
C ASN A 202 -12.16 0.43 21.22
N GLY A 203 -11.23 -0.39 21.71
CA GLY A 203 -10.34 -1.19 20.87
C GLY A 203 -11.06 -2.15 19.93
N ARG A 204 -12.21 -2.72 20.32
CA ARG A 204 -13.02 -3.57 19.42
C ARG A 204 -13.59 -2.76 18.27
N VAL A 205 -14.08 -1.54 18.53
CA VAL A 205 -14.57 -0.65 17.47
C VAL A 205 -13.43 -0.27 16.54
N ALA A 206 -12.25 0.03 17.07
CA ALA A 206 -11.06 0.30 16.27
C ALA A 206 -10.69 -0.89 15.38
N LEU A 207 -10.67 -2.11 15.92
CA LEU A 207 -10.41 -3.33 15.15
C LEU A 207 -11.43 -3.57 14.02
N GLN A 208 -12.70 -3.21 14.22
CA GLN A 208 -13.71 -3.30 13.16
C GLN A 208 -13.53 -2.23 12.07
N LYS A 209 -13.16 -1.01 12.49
CA LYS A 209 -12.98 0.14 11.60
C LYS A 209 -11.63 0.15 10.88
N PHE A 210 -10.65 -0.61 11.38
CA PHE A 210 -9.32 -0.68 10.78
C PHE A 210 -9.40 -1.17 9.33
N PRO A 211 -8.89 -0.40 8.35
CA PRO A 211 -9.07 -0.68 6.94
C PRO A 211 -8.08 -1.75 6.46
N ILE A 212 -8.31 -3.02 6.81
CA ILE A 212 -7.45 -4.17 6.43
C ILE A 212 -7.27 -4.28 4.91
N SER A 213 -8.28 -3.89 4.12
CA SER A 213 -8.17 -3.86 2.65
C SER A 213 -7.33 -2.71 2.10
N SER A 214 -6.89 -1.77 2.93
CA SER A 214 -6.11 -0.60 2.53
C SER A 214 -4.75 -0.57 3.20
N ILE A 215 -4.19 -1.74 3.51
CA ILE A 215 -2.83 -1.86 4.06
C ILE A 215 -1.83 -1.42 2.99
N THR A 216 -0.95 -0.49 3.36
CA THR A 216 0.05 0.12 2.47
C THR A 216 1.44 -0.44 2.76
N MET A 217 1.69 -0.87 4.00
CA MET A 217 2.97 -1.41 4.44
C MET A 217 2.81 -2.34 5.64
N ILE A 218 3.60 -3.42 5.67
CA ILE A 218 3.79 -4.31 6.83
C ILE A 218 5.28 -4.57 6.96
N ARG A 219 5.82 -4.42 8.17
CA ARG A 219 7.26 -4.60 8.45
C ARG A 219 7.50 -5.02 9.90
N PRO A 220 8.69 -5.54 10.24
CA PRO A 220 9.03 -5.82 11.64
C PRO A 220 8.91 -4.56 12.47
N TYR A 221 8.44 -4.70 13.71
CA TYR A 221 8.37 -3.55 14.62
C TYR A 221 9.77 -3.06 14.95
N ALA A 222 9.99 -1.75 14.79
CA ALA A 222 11.23 -1.09 15.15
C ALA A 222 10.91 0.20 15.91
N LYS A 223 11.39 0.28 17.15
CA LYS A 223 11.20 1.44 18.04
C LYS A 223 11.65 2.77 17.40
N ALA A 224 12.66 2.72 16.52
CA ALA A 224 13.21 3.90 15.84
C ALA A 224 12.20 4.62 14.92
N TRP A 225 11.09 3.99 14.55
CA TRP A 225 10.11 4.58 13.63
C TRP A 225 8.88 5.08 14.39
N ASP A 226 8.46 4.37 15.43
CA ASP A 226 7.27 4.71 16.22
C ASP A 226 7.47 4.30 17.69
N GLU A 227 8.27 5.09 18.42
CA GLU A 227 8.70 4.77 19.79
C GLU A 227 7.55 4.48 20.76
N ASN A 228 6.39 5.09 20.53
CA ASN A 228 5.25 5.03 21.44
C ASN A 228 4.14 4.05 20.99
N LEU A 229 4.34 3.31 19.90
CA LEU A 229 3.29 2.42 19.38
C LEU A 229 3.16 1.13 20.21
N LEU A 230 4.27 0.49 20.57
CA LEU A 230 4.31 -0.68 21.45
C LEU A 230 5.20 -0.40 22.66
N THR A 231 4.75 -0.81 23.85
CA THR A 231 5.51 -0.69 25.09
C THR A 231 6.45 -1.89 25.28
N VAL A 232 7.48 -1.75 26.13
CA VAL A 232 8.39 -2.87 26.47
C VAL A 232 7.63 -4.08 27.02
N ALA A 233 6.57 -3.82 27.79
CA ALA A 233 5.71 -4.87 28.34
C ALA A 233 4.87 -5.58 27.27
N ASP A 234 4.53 -4.91 26.17
CA ASP A 234 3.84 -5.58 25.05
C ASP A 234 4.78 -6.56 24.33
N LEU A 235 6.09 -6.27 24.31
CA LEU A 235 7.09 -7.02 23.54
C LEU A 235 7.61 -8.27 24.25
N HIS A 236 7.18 -8.54 25.49
CA HIS A 236 7.63 -9.70 26.26
C HIS A 236 6.44 -10.43 26.87
N ASP A 237 6.53 -11.75 26.94
CA ASP A 237 5.55 -12.53 27.70
C ASP A 237 5.80 -12.45 29.22
N ALA A 238 4.92 -13.08 30.01
CA ALA A 238 5.01 -13.09 31.47
C ALA A 238 6.31 -13.71 32.02
N THR A 239 7.05 -14.48 31.21
CA THR A 239 8.34 -15.08 31.57
C THR A 239 9.53 -14.22 31.15
N GLY A 240 9.29 -13.09 30.48
CA GLY A 240 10.33 -12.20 29.96
C GLY A 240 10.88 -12.65 28.60
N ARG A 241 10.25 -13.60 27.90
CA ARG A 241 10.66 -13.99 26.55
C ARG A 241 10.17 -12.94 25.56
N ALA A 242 11.06 -12.51 24.66
CA ALA A 242 10.73 -11.58 23.58
C ALA A 242 9.71 -12.19 22.60
N LEU A 243 8.72 -11.39 22.23
CA LEU A 243 7.65 -11.75 21.29
C LEU A 243 7.91 -11.11 19.92
N GLU A 244 7.40 -11.76 18.88
CA GLU A 244 7.41 -11.21 17.53
C GLU A 244 6.45 -10.01 17.49
N ALA A 245 6.86 -8.92 16.86
CA ALA A 245 6.02 -7.75 16.68
C ALA A 245 6.17 -7.17 15.27
N VAL A 246 5.06 -6.68 14.73
CA VAL A 246 5.00 -6.06 13.41
C VAL A 246 4.26 -4.72 13.46
N THR A 247 4.63 -3.83 12.55
CA THR A 247 3.95 -2.56 12.31
C THR A 247 3.19 -2.63 10.99
N ILE A 248 1.92 -2.21 11.01
CA ILE A 248 1.06 -2.12 9.83
C ILE A 248 0.59 -0.68 9.63
N PHE A 249 0.74 -0.16 8.41
CA PHE A 249 0.16 1.10 7.98
C PHE A 249 -1.03 0.83 7.05
N ALA A 250 -2.14 1.54 7.24
CA ALA A 250 -3.34 1.34 6.45
C ALA A 250 -4.15 2.62 6.25
N GLY A 251 -4.73 2.78 5.06
CA GLY A 251 -5.70 3.85 4.75
C GLY A 251 -5.18 5.27 4.94
N GLY A 252 -3.86 5.48 4.90
CA GLY A 252 -3.20 6.78 5.07
C GLY A 252 -3.21 7.33 6.50
N GLU A 253 -4.19 6.97 7.33
CA GLU A 253 -4.38 7.54 8.68
C GLU A 253 -4.21 6.51 9.82
N TRP A 254 -4.11 5.21 9.51
CA TRP A 254 -4.04 4.17 10.52
C TRP A 254 -2.64 3.56 10.61
N LEU A 255 -2.20 3.42 11.84
CA LEU A 255 -1.01 2.70 12.24
C LEU A 255 -1.39 1.65 13.29
N ALA A 256 -0.87 0.43 13.15
CA ALA A 256 -1.12 -0.67 14.09
C ALA A 256 0.18 -1.37 14.47
N GLY A 257 0.44 -1.48 15.77
CA GLY A 257 1.43 -2.38 16.32
C GLY A 257 0.75 -3.70 16.71
N ILE A 258 1.24 -4.82 16.19
CA ILE A 258 0.68 -6.14 16.44
C ILE A 258 1.76 -7.01 17.06
N VAL A 259 1.44 -7.62 18.20
CA VAL A 259 2.31 -8.59 18.88
C VAL A 259 1.77 -9.99 18.67
N LEU A 260 2.68 -10.90 18.35
CA LEU A 260 2.42 -12.29 17.99
C LEU A 260 3.11 -13.23 18.99
N ASP A 261 2.37 -14.25 19.42
CA ASP A 261 2.90 -15.41 20.12
C ASP A 261 2.58 -16.65 19.29
N GLY A 262 3.54 -17.08 18.47
CA GLY A 262 3.34 -18.12 17.46
C GLY A 262 2.28 -17.69 16.43
N ASP A 263 1.19 -18.45 16.33
CA ASP A 263 0.10 -18.20 15.38
C ASP A 263 -1.10 -17.50 16.03
N ARG A 264 -0.85 -16.62 17.01
CA ARG A 264 -1.88 -15.87 17.70
C ARG A 264 -1.46 -14.42 17.88
N ILE A 265 -2.42 -13.51 17.72
CA ILE A 265 -2.24 -12.12 18.11
C ILE A 265 -2.57 -12.00 19.60
N THR A 266 -1.64 -11.48 20.38
CA THR A 266 -1.81 -11.24 21.82
C THR A 266 -2.23 -9.80 22.09
N THR A 267 -1.60 -8.84 21.40
CA THR A 267 -1.82 -7.41 21.58
C THR A 267 -1.93 -6.70 20.25
N ILE A 268 -2.84 -5.73 20.17
CA ILE A 268 -2.98 -4.78 19.06
C ILE A 268 -3.06 -3.36 19.63
N ARG A 269 -2.15 -2.49 19.21
CA ARG A 269 -2.15 -1.06 19.53
C ARG A 269 -2.42 -0.29 18.25
N PHE A 270 -3.54 0.41 18.17
CA PHE A 270 -3.83 1.30 17.06
C PHE A 270 -3.45 2.74 17.40
N ILE A 271 -2.97 3.46 16.40
CA ILE A 271 -2.92 4.92 16.36
C ILE A 271 -3.66 5.34 15.10
N LYS A 272 -4.57 6.30 15.22
CA LYS A 272 -5.24 6.94 14.09
C LYS A 272 -4.82 8.40 14.05
N ALA A 273 -3.99 8.78 13.08
CA ALA A 273 -3.43 10.12 12.95
C ALA A 273 -3.42 10.54 11.48
N ILE A 274 -3.76 11.81 11.21
CA ILE A 274 -3.57 12.37 9.87
C ILE A 274 -2.06 12.59 9.71
N PRO A 275 -1.39 11.97 8.73
CA PRO A 275 0.03 12.20 8.52
C PRO A 275 0.24 13.70 8.22
N PRO A 276 1.34 14.31 8.70
CA PRO A 276 1.66 15.68 8.36
C PRO A 276 1.72 15.83 6.83
N PRO A 277 1.36 17.00 6.27
CA PRO A 277 1.50 17.25 4.84
C PRO A 277 2.99 17.12 4.50
N PHE A 278 3.33 16.09 3.73
CA PHE A 278 4.66 15.89 3.15
C PHE A 278 4.74 16.63 1.81
#